data_AF-A0A022R674-F1
#
_entry.id   AF-A0A022R674-F1
#
_cell.length_a   1.000
_cell.length_b   1.000
_cell.length_c   1.000
_cell.angle_alpha   90.00
_cell.angle_beta   90.00
_cell.angle_gamma   90.00
#
_symmetry.space_group_name_H-M   'P 1'
#
loop_
_entity.id
_entity.type
_entity.pdbx_description
1 polymer ?
#
loop_
_entity_poly.entity_id
_entity_poly.type
_entity_poly.pdbx_seq_one_letter_code
_entity_poly.pdbx_strand_id
1 'polypeptide(L)'
;MAPAPPKQLLPLLLFILVSFTCIWLFSLTASNRSARIQTQQLQIATQTPGPNFTFIVKLLTFNRLSSLSRCLNSLSKANYDAGDAVHLHVYIDHFPLDSRNDSAELDGKLSVSRQIVDFVDGFDWKFGEKLVHYRTTNAGLQAQWLEAWWPSSDHEFAFVVEDDLEVSPLYYRFLKAVILNYYYNASNFSPSIYGASLQRPRFVPGKHGNKMQLDGENQIFLYELVGTWGQL
;
A
#
# COMPACT_ATOMS: atom_id res chain seq x y z
N MET A 1 32.56 -8.09 -76.62
CA MET A 1 31.86 -7.45 -75.49
C MET A 1 30.62 -8.29 -75.19
N ALA A 2 30.57 -8.93 -74.01
CA ALA A 2 29.40 -9.72 -73.60
C ALA A 2 28.21 -8.79 -73.26
N PRO A 3 26.95 -9.19 -73.57
CA PRO A 3 25.78 -8.36 -73.28
C PRO A 3 25.54 -8.24 -71.77
N ALA A 4 25.14 -7.05 -71.32
CA ALA A 4 24.82 -6.77 -69.92
C ALA A 4 23.62 -7.61 -69.45
N PRO A 5 23.62 -8.10 -68.20
CA PRO A 5 22.52 -8.90 -67.68
C PRO A 5 21.23 -8.06 -67.57
N PRO A 6 20.04 -8.66 -67.79
CA PRO A 6 18.78 -7.95 -67.65
C PRO A 6 18.57 -7.54 -66.19
N LYS A 7 18.25 -6.27 -65.95
CA LYS A 7 17.92 -5.74 -64.62
C LYS A 7 16.65 -6.43 -64.11
N GLN A 8 16.80 -7.32 -63.13
CA GLN A 8 15.68 -7.98 -62.46
C GLN A 8 14.97 -6.97 -61.55
N LEU A 9 14.02 -6.22 -62.11
CA LEU A 9 13.22 -5.22 -61.40
C LEU A 9 12.06 -5.84 -60.59
N LEU A 10 11.68 -7.08 -60.90
CA LEU A 10 10.58 -7.80 -60.26
C LEU A 10 10.73 -8.00 -58.74
N PRO A 11 11.88 -8.49 -58.20
CA PRO A 11 12.02 -8.71 -56.77
C PRO A 11 12.00 -7.41 -55.97
N LEU A 12 12.51 -6.31 -56.53
CA LEU A 12 12.47 -4.98 -55.91
C LEU A 12 11.03 -4.48 -55.80
N LEU A 13 10.24 -4.63 -56.87
CA LEU A 13 8.83 -4.26 -56.89
C LEU A 13 8.00 -5.08 -55.89
N LEU A 14 8.29 -6.37 -55.76
CA LEU A 14 7.64 -7.24 -54.79
C LEU A 14 7.96 -6.82 -53.35
N PHE A 15 9.24 -6.48 -53.07
CA PHE A 15 9.67 -6.02 -51.75
C PHE A 15 9.01 -4.70 -51.34
N ILE A 16 8.87 -3.77 -52.30
CA ILE A 16 8.17 -2.49 -52.08
C ILE A 16 6.69 -2.74 -51.78
N LEU A 17 6.02 -3.60 -52.55
CA LEU A 17 4.61 -3.95 -52.33
C LEU A 17 4.38 -4.57 -50.94
N VAL A 18 5.25 -5.48 -50.50
CA VAL A 18 5.17 -6.10 -49.16
C VAL A 18 5.43 -5.08 -48.06
N SER A 19 6.36 -4.14 -48.24
CA SER A 19 6.60 -3.08 -47.26
C SER A 19 5.39 -2.15 -47.10
N PHE A 20 4.75 -1.77 -48.22
CA PHE A 20 3.56 -0.93 -48.18
C PHE A 20 2.36 -1.64 -47.54
N THR A 21 2.16 -2.93 -47.77
CA THR A 21 1.09 -3.69 -47.09
C THR A 21 1.36 -3.84 -45.59
N CYS A 22 2.62 -4.06 -45.18
CA CYS A 22 2.98 -4.07 -43.76
C CYS A 22 2.74 -2.72 -43.08
N ILE A 23 3.11 -1.61 -43.72
CA ILE A 23 2.85 -0.25 -43.19
C ILE A 23 1.35 0.02 -43.12
N TRP A 24 0.58 -0.42 -44.12
CA TRP A 24 -0.87 -0.27 -44.13
C TRP A 24 -1.55 -1.11 -43.04
N LEU A 25 -1.12 -2.35 -42.83
CA LEU A 25 -1.59 -3.20 -41.72
C LEU A 25 -1.22 -2.61 -40.35
N PHE A 26 -0.01 -2.09 -40.17
CA PHE A 26 0.40 -1.41 -38.95
C PHE A 26 -0.42 -0.14 -38.68
N SER A 27 -0.71 0.64 -39.72
CA SER A 27 -1.53 1.86 -39.59
C SER A 27 -3.02 1.57 -39.37
N LEU A 28 -3.54 0.43 -39.82
CA LEU A 28 -4.88 -0.04 -39.44
C LEU A 28 -4.95 -0.53 -37.99
N THR A 29 -3.89 -1.16 -37.46
CA THR A 29 -3.81 -1.51 -36.04
C THR A 29 -3.55 -0.29 -35.15
N ALA A 30 -2.93 0.76 -35.71
CA ALA A 30 -2.74 2.06 -35.09
C ALA A 30 -3.96 2.98 -35.28
N SER A 31 -5.13 2.42 -35.56
CA SER A 31 -6.38 3.14 -35.33
C SER A 31 -6.40 3.57 -33.87
N ASN A 32 -6.35 4.89 -33.67
CA ASN A 32 -6.49 5.58 -32.41
C ASN A 32 -7.59 4.94 -31.56
N ARG A 33 -7.20 4.01 -30.67
CA ARG A 33 -7.88 3.89 -29.39
C ARG A 33 -7.47 5.13 -28.61
N SER A 34 -7.97 6.29 -29.02
CA SER A 34 -8.31 7.31 -28.04
C SER A 34 -9.35 6.64 -27.17
N ALA A 35 -8.90 5.93 -26.13
CA ALA A 35 -9.73 5.55 -25.02
C ALA A 35 -10.27 6.88 -24.52
N ARG A 36 -11.47 7.24 -24.99
CA ARG A 36 -12.22 8.33 -24.43
C ARG A 36 -12.44 7.90 -23.00
N ILE A 37 -11.63 8.45 -22.11
CA ILE A 37 -11.81 8.35 -20.68
C ILE A 37 -13.17 9.01 -20.46
N GLN A 38 -14.23 8.20 -20.47
CA GLN A 38 -15.24 8.41 -19.46
C GLN A 38 -14.43 8.33 -18.19
N THR A 39 -14.23 9.48 -17.56
CA THR A 39 -14.09 9.51 -16.11
C THR A 39 -15.38 8.89 -15.63
N GLN A 40 -15.42 7.55 -15.62
CA GLN A 40 -15.95 6.88 -14.47
C GLN A 40 -15.06 7.42 -13.36
N GLN A 41 -15.45 8.59 -12.80
CA GLN A 41 -15.43 8.75 -11.36
C GLN A 41 -15.73 7.37 -10.88
N LEU A 42 -14.75 6.73 -10.24
CA LEU A 42 -14.92 5.43 -9.64
C LEU A 42 -16.26 5.57 -8.92
N GLN A 43 -17.33 5.08 -9.55
CA GLN A 43 -18.60 4.92 -8.89
C GLN A 43 -18.24 3.71 -8.08
N ILE A 44 -17.48 3.96 -6.99
CA ILE A 44 -17.46 3.14 -5.81
C ILE A 44 -18.95 3.12 -5.57
N ALA A 45 -19.58 2.06 -6.05
CA ALA A 45 -20.95 1.79 -5.74
C ALA A 45 -21.00 2.02 -4.25
N THR A 46 -21.98 2.77 -3.78
CA THR A 46 -22.20 3.04 -2.35
C THR A 46 -22.61 1.74 -1.65
N GLN A 47 -21.89 0.65 -1.93
CA GLN A 47 -21.79 -0.55 -1.15
C GLN A 47 -21.15 -0.10 0.15
N THR A 48 -22.02 0.27 1.07
CA THR A 48 -21.67 0.25 2.47
C THR A 48 -21.21 -1.17 2.78
N PRO A 49 -20.06 -1.34 3.45
CA PRO A 49 -19.70 -2.64 3.97
C PRO A 49 -20.87 -3.23 4.77
N GLY A 50 -21.04 -4.55 4.73
CA GLY A 50 -22.06 -5.23 5.53
C GLY A 50 -21.90 -4.94 7.03
N PRO A 51 -22.89 -5.27 7.87
CA PRO A 51 -22.90 -4.93 9.30
C PRO A 51 -21.73 -5.53 10.10
N ASN A 52 -21.00 -6.50 9.55
CA ASN A 52 -19.88 -7.17 10.19
C ASN A 52 -18.51 -6.58 9.80
N PHE A 53 -18.48 -5.55 8.95
CA PHE A 53 -17.22 -4.95 8.51
C PHE A 53 -16.52 -4.24 9.67
N THR A 54 -15.27 -4.66 9.89
CA THR A 54 -14.42 -4.12 10.94
C THR A 54 -13.10 -3.70 10.33
N PHE A 55 -12.65 -2.49 10.62
CA PHE A 55 -11.34 -2.00 10.21
C PHE A 55 -10.49 -1.69 11.44
N ILE A 56 -9.28 -2.26 11.52
CA ILE A 56 -8.41 -2.12 12.68
C ILE A 56 -7.08 -1.51 12.24
N VAL A 57 -6.76 -0.32 12.74
CA VAL A 57 -5.41 0.23 12.63
C VAL A 57 -4.51 -0.44 13.67
N LYS A 58 -3.47 -1.12 13.23
CA LYS A 58 -2.43 -1.74 14.06
C LYS A 58 -1.18 -0.86 14.02
N LEU A 59 -0.93 -0.09 15.07
CA LEU A 59 0.22 0.81 15.16
C LEU A 59 1.34 0.18 15.97
N LEU A 60 2.50 -0.04 15.35
CA LEU A 60 3.70 -0.58 15.98
C LEU A 60 4.62 0.57 16.40
N THR A 61 5.03 0.60 17.67
CA THR A 61 5.91 1.65 18.20
C THR A 61 6.90 1.10 19.23
N PHE A 62 7.94 1.88 19.48
CA PHE A 62 8.96 1.56 20.46
C PHE A 62 9.26 2.76 21.37
N ASN A 63 10.29 3.54 21.06
CA ASN A 63 10.83 4.58 21.96
C ASN A 63 10.92 5.97 21.31
N ARG A 64 10.15 6.22 20.24
CA ARG A 64 10.18 7.47 19.47
C ARG A 64 8.90 8.28 19.64
N LEU A 65 8.74 8.94 20.79
CA LEU A 65 7.52 9.67 21.14
C LEU A 65 7.11 10.72 20.09
N SER A 66 8.05 11.47 19.52
CA SER A 66 7.76 12.49 18.50
C SER A 66 7.24 11.88 17.19
N SER A 67 7.85 10.79 16.74
CA SER A 67 7.38 10.04 15.56
C SER A 67 5.99 9.45 15.82
N LEU A 68 5.82 8.75 16.95
CA LEU A 68 4.54 8.19 17.38
C LEU A 68 3.43 9.23 17.43
N SER A 69 3.71 10.39 18.03
CA SER A 69 2.77 11.50 18.10
C SER A 69 2.36 12.01 16.72
N ARG A 70 3.32 12.15 15.79
CA ARG A 70 3.03 12.55 14.41
C ARG A 70 2.19 11.50 13.68
N CYS A 71 2.52 10.22 13.82
CA CYS A 71 1.78 9.12 13.20
C CYS A 71 0.33 9.06 13.71
N LEU A 72 0.12 9.01 15.04
CA LEU A 72 -1.20 9.02 15.66
C LEU A 72 -2.02 10.26 15.28
N ASN A 73 -1.40 11.44 15.27
CA ASN A 73 -2.07 12.66 14.83
C ASN A 73 -2.51 12.57 13.37
N SER A 74 -1.69 12.01 12.47
CA SER A 74 -2.07 11.84 11.07
C SER A 74 -3.22 10.84 10.89
N LEU A 75 -3.19 9.71 11.63
CA LEU A 75 -4.27 8.72 11.66
C LEU A 75 -5.58 9.34 12.16
N SER A 76 -5.53 10.15 13.21
CA SER A 76 -6.73 10.78 13.79
C SER A 76 -7.36 11.87 12.90
N LYS A 77 -6.60 12.39 11.93
CA LYS A 77 -7.05 13.42 10.98
C LYS A 77 -7.61 12.84 9.69
N ALA A 78 -7.69 11.52 9.56
CA ALA A 78 -8.21 10.90 8.36
C ALA A 78 -9.74 11.01 8.25
N ASN A 79 -10.21 10.95 7.01
CA ASN A 79 -11.60 11.05 6.65
C ASN A 79 -12.25 9.66 6.75
N TYR A 80 -12.62 9.27 7.97
CA TYR A 80 -13.45 8.09 8.21
C TYR A 80 -14.91 8.37 7.86
N ASP A 81 -15.63 7.40 7.29
CA ASP A 81 -17.03 7.60 6.93
C ASP A 81 -17.93 7.40 8.16
N ALA A 82 -19.03 8.15 8.19
CA ALA A 82 -20.00 8.03 9.27
C ALA A 82 -20.62 6.62 9.30
N GLY A 83 -20.58 5.98 10.47
CA GLY A 83 -21.15 4.65 10.69
C GLY A 83 -20.12 3.51 10.61
N ASP A 84 -18.92 3.75 10.10
CA ASP A 84 -17.85 2.73 10.14
C ASP A 84 -17.21 2.70 11.53
N ALA A 85 -17.02 1.50 12.07
CA ALA A 85 -16.19 1.29 13.26
C ALA A 85 -14.72 1.09 12.83
N VAL A 86 -13.87 2.03 13.23
CA VAL A 86 -12.43 2.00 12.95
C VAL A 86 -11.69 1.91 14.28
N HIS A 87 -11.24 0.70 14.61
CA HIS A 87 -10.54 0.42 15.86
C HIS A 87 -9.06 0.81 15.73
N LEU A 88 -8.43 1.13 16.86
CA LEU A 88 -7.00 1.42 16.97
C LEU A 88 -6.38 0.50 18.01
N HIS A 89 -5.39 -0.30 17.60
CA HIS A 89 -4.57 -1.07 18.51
C HIS A 89 -3.14 -0.55 18.44
N VAL A 90 -2.60 -0.11 19.56
CA VAL A 90 -1.22 0.38 19.66
C VAL A 90 -0.36 -0.67 20.35
N TYR A 91 0.64 -1.17 19.66
CA TYR A 91 1.60 -2.14 20.16
C TYR A 91 2.90 -1.42 20.52
N ILE A 92 3.22 -1.42 21.80
CA ILE A 92 4.41 -0.77 22.36
C ILE A 92 5.40 -1.86 22.76
N ASP A 93 6.53 -1.93 22.05
CA ASP A 93 7.62 -2.84 22.41
C ASP A 93 8.39 -2.34 23.63
N HIS A 94 9.03 -3.28 24.32
CA HIS A 94 9.89 -2.95 25.44
C HIS A 94 11.34 -2.79 24.98
N PHE A 95 12.15 -2.01 25.68
CA PHE A 95 13.60 -1.97 25.45
C PHE A 95 14.27 -3.23 26.01
N PRO A 96 15.39 -3.71 25.41
CA PRO A 96 16.12 -4.85 25.94
C PRO A 96 16.71 -4.55 27.31
N LEU A 97 16.57 -5.50 28.23
CA LEU A 97 17.19 -5.46 29.56
C LEU A 97 18.60 -6.05 29.48
N ASP A 98 19.59 -5.22 29.19
CA ASP A 98 20.99 -5.65 29.20
C ASP A 98 21.60 -5.50 30.58
N SER A 99 22.21 -6.57 31.10
CA SER A 99 22.86 -6.61 32.43
C SER A 99 24.08 -5.68 32.57
N ARG A 100 24.45 -4.96 31.50
CA ARG A 100 25.59 -4.04 31.44
C ARG A 100 25.20 -2.57 31.46
N ASN A 101 23.92 -2.25 31.35
CA ASN A 101 23.48 -0.86 31.38
C ASN A 101 23.71 -0.32 32.79
N ASP A 102 24.29 0.88 32.90
CA ASP A 102 24.35 1.55 34.18
C ASP A 102 22.93 1.98 34.63
N SER A 103 22.80 2.32 35.92
CA SER A 103 21.51 2.68 36.50
C SER A 103 20.89 3.91 35.83
N ALA A 104 21.71 4.87 35.39
CA ALA A 104 21.23 6.11 34.77
C ALA A 104 20.65 5.87 33.37
N GLU A 105 21.27 4.99 32.58
CA GLU A 105 20.75 4.58 31.27
C GLU A 105 19.42 3.83 31.42
N LEU A 106 19.32 2.94 32.40
CA LEU A 106 18.09 2.22 32.69
C LEU A 106 16.96 3.18 33.10
N ASP A 107 17.24 4.13 33.99
CA ASP A 107 16.27 5.16 34.41
C ASP A 107 15.81 6.01 33.22
N GLY A 108 16.73 6.37 32.32
CA GLY A 108 16.41 7.08 31.07
C GLY A 108 15.46 6.28 30.17
N LYS A 109 15.75 4.99 29.94
CA LYS A 109 14.88 4.10 29.14
C LYS A 109 13.50 3.92 29.77
N LEU A 110 13.43 3.74 31.09
CA LEU A 110 12.18 3.66 31.85
C LEU A 110 11.37 4.97 31.75
N SER A 111 12.04 6.12 31.85
CA SER A 111 11.40 7.43 31.69
C SER A 111 10.78 7.58 30.30
N VAL A 112 11.52 7.24 29.24
CA VAL A 112 10.99 7.29 27.86
C VAL A 112 9.82 6.33 27.67
N SER A 113 9.93 5.09 28.16
CA SER A 113 8.84 4.11 28.09
C SER A 113 7.59 4.60 28.80
N ARG A 114 7.73 5.22 29.98
CA ARG A 114 6.60 5.81 30.71
C ARG A 114 5.94 6.95 29.93
N GLN A 115 6.73 7.85 29.35
CA GLN A 115 6.20 8.94 28.53
C GLN A 115 5.42 8.43 27.31
N ILE A 116 5.88 7.36 26.67
CA ILE A 116 5.18 6.71 25.54
C ILE A 116 3.82 6.17 26.01
N VAL A 117 3.80 5.41 27.11
CA VAL A 117 2.57 4.81 27.66
C VAL A 117 1.59 5.90 28.07
N ASP A 118 2.03 6.88 28.87
CA ASP A 118 1.19 8.00 29.32
C ASP A 118 0.58 8.78 28.14
N PHE A 119 1.38 9.00 27.08
CA PHE A 119 0.91 9.67 25.88
C PHE A 119 -0.16 8.84 25.14
N VAL A 120 0.07 7.54 24.94
CA VAL A 120 -0.86 6.66 24.22
C VAL A 120 -2.15 6.46 25.01
N ASP A 121 -2.07 6.27 26.32
CA ASP A 121 -3.23 6.12 27.20
C ASP A 121 -4.10 7.39 27.19
N GLY A 122 -3.46 8.57 27.22
CA GLY A 122 -4.14 9.87 27.13
C GLY A 122 -4.65 10.25 25.73
N PHE A 123 -4.25 9.53 24.67
CA PHE A 123 -4.65 9.86 23.30
C PHE A 123 -6.12 9.49 23.03
N ASP A 124 -6.94 10.47 22.66
CA ASP A 124 -8.37 10.27 22.39
C ASP A 124 -8.61 9.74 20.95
N TRP A 125 -9.22 8.55 20.84
CA TRP A 125 -9.58 7.94 19.57
C TRP A 125 -11.09 7.88 19.41
N LYS A 126 -11.61 8.59 18.42
CA LYS A 126 -13.06 8.88 18.29
C LYS A 126 -13.81 7.98 17.30
N PHE A 127 -13.10 7.07 16.63
CA PHE A 127 -13.63 6.34 15.47
C PHE A 127 -13.98 4.87 15.76
N GLY A 128 -13.63 4.38 16.95
CA GLY A 128 -13.85 3.00 17.38
C GLY A 128 -13.16 2.71 18.71
N GLU A 129 -13.00 1.43 19.04
CA GLU A 129 -12.29 1.03 20.26
C GLU A 129 -10.79 1.33 20.15
N LYS A 130 -10.18 1.80 21.24
CA LYS A 130 -8.73 1.92 21.39
C LYS A 130 -8.23 0.86 22.36
N LEU A 131 -7.30 0.02 21.91
CA LEU A 131 -6.60 -0.95 22.73
C LEU A 131 -5.09 -0.69 22.73
N VAL A 132 -4.47 -0.81 23.90
CA VAL A 132 -3.03 -0.59 24.09
C VAL A 132 -2.40 -1.89 24.54
N HIS A 133 -1.47 -2.41 23.75
CA HIS A 133 -0.73 -3.63 24.00
C HIS A 133 0.71 -3.26 24.36
N TYR A 134 1.02 -3.25 25.65
CA TYR A 134 2.38 -3.02 26.14
C TYR A 134 3.08 -4.35 26.42
N ARG A 135 4.28 -4.54 25.87
CA ARG A 135 5.09 -5.73 26.15
C ARG A 135 5.92 -5.56 27.40
N THR A 136 6.09 -6.65 28.14
CA THR A 136 6.98 -6.72 29.31
C THR A 136 8.43 -7.06 28.94
N THR A 137 8.69 -7.49 27.71
CA THR A 137 10.02 -7.85 27.20
C THR A 137 10.17 -7.41 25.75
N ASN A 138 11.39 -7.11 25.32
CA ASN A 138 11.67 -6.74 23.93
C ASN A 138 11.37 -7.92 23.02
N ALA A 139 10.42 -7.75 22.10
CA ALA A 139 10.11 -8.74 21.07
C ALA A 139 10.92 -8.49 19.79
N GLY A 140 11.26 -7.22 19.52
CA GLY A 140 11.94 -6.81 18.30
C GLY A 140 10.97 -6.68 17.13
N LEU A 141 11.45 -6.03 16.06
CA LEU A 141 10.62 -5.60 14.94
C LEU A 141 9.89 -6.76 14.25
N GLN A 142 10.59 -7.88 13.99
CA GLN A 142 10.01 -9.02 13.29
C GLN A 142 8.85 -9.66 14.07
N ALA A 143 9.05 -9.88 15.38
CA ALA A 143 8.02 -10.49 16.22
C ALA A 143 6.83 -9.54 16.42
N GLN A 144 7.06 -8.22 16.54
CA GLN A 144 5.98 -7.25 16.56
C GLN A 144 5.09 -7.35 15.32
N TRP A 145 5.68 -7.42 14.13
CA TRP A 145 4.93 -7.58 12.89
C TRP A 145 4.16 -8.91 12.83
N LEU A 146 4.80 -10.03 13.17
CA LEU A 146 4.19 -11.37 13.09
C LEU A 146 3.05 -11.56 14.10
N GLU A 147 3.09 -10.88 15.24
CA GLU A 147 2.12 -11.03 16.32
C GLU A 147 1.05 -9.92 16.33
N ALA A 148 1.10 -8.97 15.39
CA ALA A 148 0.21 -7.80 15.39
C ALA A 148 -1.25 -8.13 15.01
N TRP A 149 -1.49 -9.22 14.28
CA TRP A 149 -2.82 -9.51 13.74
C TRP A 149 -3.10 -11.01 13.59
N TRP A 150 -4.26 -11.41 14.10
CA TRP A 150 -4.85 -12.74 13.90
C TRP A 150 -6.35 -12.54 13.65
N PRO A 151 -6.81 -12.58 12.39
CA PRO A 151 -8.18 -12.21 12.05
C PRO A 151 -9.19 -13.16 12.71
N SER A 152 -10.26 -12.58 13.26
CA SER A 152 -11.37 -13.35 13.84
C SER A 152 -12.52 -13.61 12.85
N SER A 153 -12.51 -12.92 11.70
CA SER A 153 -13.55 -12.96 10.68
C SER A 153 -13.02 -12.58 9.30
N ASP A 154 -13.66 -13.09 8.24
CA ASP A 154 -13.46 -12.68 6.84
C ASP A 154 -13.90 -11.22 6.56
N HIS A 155 -14.56 -10.57 7.53
CA HIS A 155 -14.96 -9.17 7.46
C HIS A 155 -14.13 -8.25 8.35
N GLU A 156 -13.04 -8.76 8.93
CA GLU A 156 -12.06 -8.00 9.70
C GLU A 156 -10.83 -7.69 8.83
N PHE A 157 -10.51 -6.40 8.68
CA PHE A 157 -9.34 -5.94 7.92
C PHE A 157 -8.40 -5.18 8.84
N ALA A 158 -7.11 -5.49 8.79
CA ALA A 158 -6.10 -4.77 9.55
C ALA A 158 -5.25 -3.88 8.64
N PHE A 159 -5.01 -2.66 9.07
CA PHE A 159 -4.04 -1.77 8.46
C PHE A 159 -2.87 -1.55 9.41
N VAL A 160 -1.71 -2.11 9.08
CA VAL A 160 -0.51 -2.09 9.92
C VAL A 160 0.41 -0.93 9.52
N VAL A 161 0.76 -0.11 10.51
CA VAL A 161 1.65 1.05 10.38
C VAL A 161 2.68 1.09 11.50
N GLU A 162 3.86 1.64 11.19
CA GLU A 162 4.90 1.94 12.18
C GLU A 162 4.82 3.41 12.63
N ASP A 163 5.42 3.71 13.79
CA ASP A 163 5.42 5.04 14.38
C ASP A 163 6.13 6.12 13.55
N ASP A 164 6.96 5.75 12.57
CA ASP A 164 7.66 6.69 11.71
C ASP A 164 6.87 7.11 10.46
N LEU A 165 5.70 6.50 10.24
CA LEU A 165 4.83 6.81 9.12
C LEU A 165 3.95 8.04 9.37
N GLU A 166 3.44 8.58 8.26
CA GLU A 166 2.40 9.60 8.25
C GLU A 166 1.48 9.34 7.07
N VAL A 167 0.18 9.28 7.34
CA VAL A 167 -0.81 8.91 6.34
C VAL A 167 -1.55 10.15 5.81
N SER A 168 -1.96 10.06 4.54
CA SER A 168 -2.86 11.04 3.95
C SER A 168 -4.22 11.03 4.65
N PRO A 169 -4.92 12.15 4.82
CA PRO A 169 -6.30 12.15 5.30
C PRO A 169 -7.26 11.29 4.47
N LEU A 170 -6.89 10.92 3.23
CA LEU A 170 -7.69 10.07 2.34
C LEU A 170 -7.36 8.59 2.41
N TYR A 171 -6.38 8.16 3.23
CA TYR A 171 -5.88 6.80 3.22
C TYR A 171 -6.97 5.76 3.49
N TYR A 172 -7.84 6.03 4.47
CA TYR A 172 -8.90 5.12 4.88
C TYR A 172 -9.89 4.88 3.74
N ARG A 173 -10.42 5.95 3.14
CA ARG A 173 -11.35 5.86 2.00
C ARG A 173 -10.76 5.13 0.82
N PHE A 174 -9.46 5.33 0.56
CA PHE A 174 -8.75 4.59 -0.47
C PHE A 174 -8.72 3.08 -0.16
N LEU A 175 -8.31 2.69 1.05
CA LEU A 175 -8.26 1.28 1.45
C LEU A 175 -9.66 0.63 1.47
N LYS A 176 -10.66 1.35 1.99
CA LYS A 176 -12.06 0.91 1.96
C LYS A 176 -12.52 0.69 0.52
N ALA A 177 -12.20 1.59 -0.42
CA ALA A 177 -12.53 1.41 -1.83
C ALA A 177 -11.84 0.18 -2.44
N VAL A 178 -10.58 -0.09 -2.08
CA VAL A 178 -9.86 -1.31 -2.49
C VAL A 178 -10.58 -2.56 -1.99
N ILE A 179 -10.95 -2.61 -0.71
CA ILE A 179 -11.69 -3.75 -0.11
C ILE A 179 -13.03 -3.96 -0.81
N LEU A 180 -13.85 -2.91 -0.92
CA LEU A 180 -15.16 -2.99 -1.55
C LEU A 180 -15.06 -3.47 -3.01
N ASN A 181 -14.07 -2.97 -3.75
CA ASN A 181 -13.94 -3.27 -5.17
C ASN A 181 -13.30 -4.63 -5.46
N TYR A 182 -12.30 -5.07 -4.69
CA TYR A 182 -11.53 -6.28 -5.00
C TYR A 182 -11.83 -7.47 -4.10
N TYR A 183 -12.43 -7.25 -2.93
CA TYR A 183 -12.80 -8.34 -2.02
C TYR A 183 -14.31 -8.61 -2.06
N TYR A 184 -15.16 -7.57 -1.93
CA TYR A 184 -16.61 -7.78 -1.85
C TYR A 184 -17.35 -7.78 -3.19
N ASN A 185 -16.88 -7.02 -4.18
CA ASN A 185 -17.52 -6.98 -5.49
C ASN A 185 -17.20 -8.26 -6.28
N ALA A 186 -18.16 -9.18 -6.36
CA ALA A 186 -18.01 -10.46 -7.06
C ALA A 186 -17.56 -10.34 -8.53
N SER A 187 -17.90 -9.26 -9.24
CA SER A 187 -17.47 -9.06 -10.63
C SER A 187 -16.00 -8.66 -10.75
N ASN A 188 -15.43 -8.07 -9.69
CA ASN A 188 -14.05 -7.59 -9.65
C ASN A 188 -13.17 -8.36 -8.64
N PHE A 189 -13.73 -9.38 -7.99
CA PHE A 189 -13.02 -10.21 -7.02
C PHE A 189 -11.82 -10.89 -7.67
N SER A 190 -10.67 -10.81 -7.00
CA SER A 190 -9.46 -11.50 -7.45
C SER A 190 -8.80 -12.23 -6.27
N PRO A 191 -8.71 -13.57 -6.31
CA PRO A 191 -8.05 -14.34 -5.27
C PRO A 191 -6.52 -14.13 -5.24
N SER A 192 -5.96 -13.41 -6.21
CA SER A 192 -4.54 -13.03 -6.24
C SER A 192 -4.24 -11.76 -5.45
N ILE A 193 -5.27 -11.00 -5.01
CA ILE A 193 -5.10 -9.78 -4.21
C ILE A 193 -5.26 -10.16 -2.74
N TYR A 194 -4.13 -10.31 -2.05
CA TYR A 194 -4.10 -10.65 -0.62
C TYR A 194 -4.10 -9.42 0.30
N GLY A 195 -3.83 -8.23 -0.25
CA GLY A 195 -3.67 -7.01 0.52
C GLY A 195 -3.29 -5.83 -0.36
N ALA A 196 -3.04 -4.68 0.27
CA ALA A 196 -2.57 -3.47 -0.41
C ALA A 196 -1.55 -2.71 0.43
N SER A 197 -0.58 -2.07 -0.22
CA SER A 197 0.38 -1.21 0.46
C SER A 197 0.22 0.23 0.03
N LEU A 198 0.25 1.16 1.00
CA LEU A 198 0.28 2.61 0.72
C LEU A 198 1.69 3.15 0.42
N GLN A 199 2.62 2.26 0.09
CA GLN A 199 3.97 2.62 -0.30
C GLN A 199 4.00 3.38 -1.62
N ARG A 200 4.85 4.42 -1.68
CA ARG A 200 5.04 5.19 -2.92
C ARG A 200 5.69 4.32 -4.01
N PRO A 201 5.32 4.50 -5.29
CA PRO A 201 5.86 3.76 -6.44
C PRO A 201 7.34 4.11 -6.78
N ARG A 202 8.08 4.72 -5.86
CA ARG A 202 9.48 5.11 -6.07
C ARG A 202 10.47 4.04 -5.62
N PHE A 203 10.00 3.01 -4.92
CA PHE A 203 10.86 1.94 -4.42
C PHE A 203 11.25 0.97 -5.53
N VAL A 204 12.54 0.67 -5.53
CA VAL A 204 13.18 -0.24 -6.45
C VAL A 204 13.49 -1.51 -5.67
N PRO A 205 12.83 -2.65 -5.94
CA PRO A 205 13.10 -3.87 -5.21
C PRO A 205 14.51 -4.39 -5.52
N GLY A 206 15.33 -4.57 -4.48
CA GLY A 206 16.66 -5.19 -4.56
C GLY A 206 17.85 -4.22 -4.64
N LYS A 207 19.03 -4.70 -4.20
CA LYS A 207 20.30 -3.93 -4.11
C LYS A 207 20.80 -3.35 -5.44
N HIS A 208 20.26 -3.82 -6.57
CA HIS A 208 20.51 -3.33 -7.93
C HIS A 208 19.24 -3.39 -8.79
N GLY A 209 18.06 -3.23 -8.18
CA GLY A 209 16.81 -3.34 -8.94
C GLY A 209 16.74 -2.31 -10.05
N ASN A 210 16.03 -2.64 -11.12
CA ASN A 210 15.65 -1.65 -12.11
C ASN A 210 14.49 -0.83 -11.55
N LYS A 211 14.54 0.49 -11.72
CA LYS A 211 13.34 1.31 -11.51
C LYS A 211 12.23 0.73 -12.36
N MET A 212 11.08 0.46 -11.76
CA MET A 212 9.89 0.15 -12.54
C MET A 212 9.57 1.39 -13.37
N GLN A 213 9.77 1.28 -14.67
CA GLN A 213 9.34 2.29 -15.63
C GLN A 213 7.84 2.07 -15.82
N LEU A 214 7.06 2.76 -14.99
CA LEU A 214 5.64 2.84 -15.17
C LEU A 214 5.39 3.78 -16.35
N ASP A 215 4.68 3.29 -17.37
CA ASP A 215 4.24 4.12 -18.48
C ASP A 215 3.31 5.21 -17.93
N GLY A 216 3.69 6.48 -18.09
CA GLY A 216 2.91 7.62 -17.61
C GLY A 216 1.61 7.84 -18.38
N GLU A 217 1.43 7.19 -19.53
CA GLU A 217 0.19 7.23 -20.31
C GLU A 217 -0.86 6.24 -19.76
N ASN A 218 -0.39 5.15 -19.15
CA ASN A 218 -1.24 4.18 -18.48
C ASN A 218 -1.41 4.60 -17.01
N GLN A 219 -2.65 4.84 -16.59
CA GLN A 219 -2.98 5.02 -15.18
C GLN A 219 -2.84 3.68 -14.45
N ILE A 220 -1.61 3.26 -14.16
CA ILE A 220 -1.33 2.00 -13.45
C ILE A 220 -1.77 2.16 -11.99
N PHE A 221 -2.96 1.64 -11.67
CA PHE A 221 -3.54 1.68 -10.33
C PHE A 221 -3.32 0.38 -9.52
N LEU A 222 -2.78 -0.67 -10.15
CA LEU A 222 -2.51 -1.96 -9.53
C LEU A 222 -1.25 -2.59 -10.14
N TYR A 223 -0.24 -2.85 -9.30
CA TYR A 223 0.98 -3.57 -9.68
C TYR A 223 1.56 -4.29 -8.45
N GLU A 224 2.30 -5.38 -8.66
CA GLU A 224 2.91 -6.15 -7.59
C GLU A 224 4.25 -5.53 -7.18
N LEU A 225 4.39 -5.22 -5.89
CA LEU A 225 5.64 -4.76 -5.29
C LEU A 225 5.70 -5.20 -3.84
N VAL A 226 6.90 -5.55 -3.37
CA VAL A 226 7.15 -5.75 -1.94
C VAL A 226 6.98 -4.39 -1.24
N GLY A 227 5.86 -4.24 -0.56
CA GLY A 227 5.62 -3.12 0.34
C GLY A 227 6.28 -3.40 1.69
N THR A 228 6.97 -2.42 2.24
CA THR A 228 7.53 -2.49 3.60
C THR A 228 6.71 -1.73 4.62
N TRP A 229 5.72 -0.93 4.18
CA TRP A 229 4.95 -0.02 5.03
C TRP A 229 3.47 0.05 4.67
N GLY A 230 2.63 0.36 5.67
CA GLY A 230 1.20 0.64 5.47
C GLY A 230 0.49 -0.51 4.77
N GLN A 231 0.59 -1.71 5.35
CA GLN A 231 0.00 -2.92 4.79
C GLN A 231 -1.46 -3.04 5.24
N LEU A 232 -2.36 -3.18 4.28
CA LEU A 232 -3.71 -3.70 4.42
C LEU A 232 -3.68 -5.21 4.18
#